data_AF-A0A0A2M734-F1
#
_entry.id   AF-A0A0A2M734-F1
#
_cell.length_a   1.000
_cell.length_b   1.000
_cell.length_c   1.000
_cell.angle_alpha   90.00
_cell.angle_beta   90.00
_cell.angle_gamma   90.00
#
_symmetry.space_group_name_H-M   'P 1'
#
loop_
_entity.id
_entity.type
_entity.pdbx_description
1 polymer ?
#
loop_
_entity_poly.entity_id
_entity_poly.type
_entity_poly.pdbx_seq_one_letter_code
_entity_poly.pdbx_strand_id
1 'polypeptide(L)'
;MSANRYTGIFDEHNINLIPFSNKWIYFSNFFTLQTNAKLFVIKETIGNFFLLMPFAWSYCVFFGKIKQPTMVVLIVFLALTIENLQYWLHIGTFDIDDIILNIAGGLFGAFLFYRMHKRN
;
A
#
# COMPACT_ATOMS: atom_id res chain seq x y z
N MET A 1 19.22 12.00 -26.34
CA MET A 1 19.78 11.85 -24.98
C MET A 1 18.81 12.48 -23.96
N SER A 2 17.77 11.76 -23.53
CA SER A 2 16.86 12.21 -22.44
C SER A 2 16.14 11.07 -21.71
N ALA A 3 16.21 9.83 -22.20
CA ALA A 3 15.58 8.67 -21.54
C ALA A 3 16.29 8.23 -20.24
N ASN A 4 17.61 8.48 -20.11
CA ASN A 4 18.41 7.99 -18.98
C ASN A 4 18.37 8.86 -17.72
N ARG A 5 17.68 10.02 -17.71
CA ARG A 5 17.68 10.90 -16.53
C ARG A 5 16.70 10.48 -15.43
N TYR A 6 15.82 9.51 -15.71
CA TYR A 6 14.76 9.10 -14.79
C TYR A 6 14.75 7.61 -14.46
N THR A 7 15.50 6.78 -15.20
CA THR A 7 15.72 5.37 -14.83
C THR A 7 16.52 5.22 -13.55
N GLY A 8 17.32 6.22 -13.16
CA GLY A 8 18.00 6.24 -11.86
C GLY A 8 17.15 6.78 -10.69
N ILE A 9 15.91 7.23 -10.93
CA ILE A 9 14.99 7.62 -9.84
C ILE A 9 14.25 6.38 -9.33
N PHE A 10 13.85 5.49 -10.24
CA PHE A 10 13.32 4.17 -9.92
C PHE A 10 14.49 3.21 -9.82
N ASP A 11 15.34 3.41 -8.81
CA ASP A 11 16.39 2.44 -8.52
C ASP A 11 15.71 1.08 -8.29
N GLU A 12 16.14 0.04 -9.02
CA GLU A 12 15.67 -1.35 -8.88
C GLU A 12 16.20 -1.97 -7.57
N HIS A 13 16.24 -1.19 -6.49
CA HIS A 13 16.51 -1.69 -5.17
C HIS A 13 15.30 -2.55 -4.76
N ASN A 14 15.49 -3.84 -4.97
CA ASN A 14 14.58 -4.93 -4.68
C ASN A 14 13.97 -4.87 -3.27
N ILE A 15 14.62 -4.19 -2.32
CA ILE A 15 14.18 -4.04 -0.93
C ILE A 15 14.45 -2.60 -0.45
N ASN A 16 13.41 -1.87 -0.07
CA ASN A 16 13.47 -0.59 0.65
C ASN A 16 12.86 -0.74 2.05
N LEU A 17 13.66 -0.48 3.08
CA LEU A 17 13.24 -0.52 4.48
C LEU A 17 13.23 0.85 5.14
N ILE A 18 13.60 1.91 4.42
CA ILE A 18 13.61 3.27 4.93
C ILE A 18 12.25 3.90 4.61
N PRO A 19 11.43 4.21 5.62
CA PRO A 19 10.12 4.81 5.37
C PRO A 19 10.25 6.15 4.67
N PHE A 20 9.37 6.36 3.69
CA PHE A 20 9.18 7.56 2.90
C PHE A 20 10.38 7.99 2.06
N SER A 21 11.48 7.22 1.98
CA SER A 21 12.65 7.61 1.18
C SER A 21 12.30 7.70 -0.30
N ASN A 22 11.85 6.59 -0.89
CA ASN A 22 11.59 6.47 -2.32
C ASN A 22 10.31 7.20 -2.70
N LYS A 23 9.23 7.01 -1.93
CA LYS A 23 7.96 7.71 -2.19
C LYS A 23 8.11 9.22 -2.14
N TRP A 24 8.87 9.78 -1.20
CA TRP A 24 9.10 11.22 -1.16
C TRP A 24 9.75 11.74 -2.44
N ILE A 25 10.77 11.05 -2.95
CA ILE A 25 11.44 11.41 -4.21
C ILE A 25 10.46 11.34 -5.39
N TYR A 26 9.63 10.30 -5.46
CA TYR A 26 8.63 10.15 -6.51
C TYR A 26 7.58 11.28 -6.46
N PHE A 27 7.08 11.61 -5.27
CA PHE A 27 6.09 12.66 -5.08
C PHE A 27 6.67 14.06 -5.31
N SER A 28 7.88 14.35 -4.84
CA SER A 28 8.52 15.66 -5.04
C SER A 28 8.81 15.94 -6.51
N ASN A 29 9.12 14.90 -7.29
CA ASN A 29 9.37 15.00 -8.72
C ASN A 29 8.13 14.66 -9.57
N PHE A 30 6.95 14.52 -8.96
CA PHE A 30 5.79 13.94 -9.63
C PHE A 30 5.44 14.68 -10.92
N PHE A 31 5.45 16.01 -10.93
CA PHE A 31 5.09 16.79 -12.12
C PHE A 31 6.11 16.70 -13.25
N THR A 32 7.38 16.42 -12.95
CA THR A 32 8.46 16.28 -13.93
C THR A 32 8.59 14.87 -14.51
N LEU A 33 7.96 13.88 -13.88
CA LEU A 33 7.95 12.50 -14.37
C LEU A 33 7.24 12.36 -15.73
N GLN A 34 7.70 11.40 -16.53
CA GLN A 34 7.02 10.96 -17.74
C GLN A 34 5.66 10.33 -17.40
N THR A 35 4.73 10.33 -18.37
CA THR A 35 3.35 9.83 -18.15
C THR A 35 3.30 8.40 -17.62
N ASN A 36 4.11 7.49 -18.17
CA ASN A 36 4.15 6.09 -17.72
C ASN A 36 4.63 5.95 -16.26
N ALA A 37 5.65 6.71 -15.90
CA ALA A 37 6.20 6.75 -14.54
C ALA A 37 5.19 7.34 -13.53
N LYS A 38 4.47 8.42 -13.91
CA LYS A 38 3.38 8.98 -13.09
C LYS A 38 2.29 7.95 -12.83
N LEU A 39 1.85 7.27 -13.90
CA LEU A 39 0.81 6.25 -13.80
C LEU A 39 1.25 5.09 -12.91
N PHE A 40 2.51 4.67 -12.99
CA PHE A 40 3.08 3.66 -12.11
C PHE A 40 3.00 4.10 -10.64
N VAL A 41 3.56 5.27 -10.29
CA VAL A 41 3.55 5.78 -8.90
C VAL A 41 2.13 5.89 -8.33
N ILE A 42 1.17 6.35 -9.14
CA ILE A 42 -0.24 6.43 -8.74
C ILE A 42 -0.81 5.03 -8.50
N LYS A 43 -0.60 4.10 -9.45
CA LYS A 43 -1.14 2.74 -9.35
C LYS A 43 -0.57 1.98 -8.17
N GLU A 44 0.74 2.03 -7.92
CA GLU A 44 1.36 1.38 -6.77
C GLU A 44 0.82 1.95 -5.46
N THR A 45 0.77 3.29 -5.34
CA THR A 45 0.32 3.93 -4.09
C THR A 45 -1.16 3.68 -3.82
N ILE A 46 -2.02 3.85 -4.82
CA ILE A 46 -3.47 3.62 -4.68
C ILE A 46 -3.73 2.12 -4.52
N GLY A 47 -3.08 1.27 -5.30
CA GLY A 47 -3.22 -0.18 -5.25
C GLY A 47 -2.99 -0.71 -3.83
N ASN A 48 -1.85 -0.40 -3.23
CA ASN A 48 -1.50 -0.83 -1.88
C ASN A 48 -2.44 -0.23 -0.83
N PHE A 49 -2.88 1.03 -0.99
CA PHE A 49 -3.87 1.59 -0.07
C PHE A 49 -5.24 0.89 -0.14
N PHE A 50 -5.71 0.48 -1.31
CA PHE A 50 -7.02 -0.16 -1.45
C PHE A 50 -7.00 -1.68 -1.24
N LEU A 51 -5.84 -2.32 -1.32
CA LEU A 51 -5.71 -3.79 -1.37
C LEU A 51 -6.33 -4.52 -0.17
N LEU A 52 -6.09 -4.03 1.06
CA LEU A 52 -6.62 -4.66 2.28
C LEU A 52 -7.98 -4.12 2.73
N MET A 53 -8.52 -3.09 2.07
CA MET A 53 -9.83 -2.54 2.44
C MET A 53 -10.97 -3.56 2.38
N PRO A 54 -11.13 -4.35 1.30
CA PRO A 54 -12.23 -5.31 1.19
C PRO A 54 -12.12 -6.39 2.27
N PHE A 55 -10.91 -6.88 2.55
CA PHE A 55 -10.66 -7.86 3.59
C PHE A 55 -11.09 -7.35 4.96
N ALA A 56 -10.62 -6.16 5.35
CA ALA A 56 -10.95 -5.60 6.65
C ALA A 56 -12.45 -5.30 6.78
N TRP A 57 -13.09 -4.80 5.72
CA TRP A 57 -14.54 -4.63 5.67
C TRP A 57 -15.28 -5.96 5.90
N SER A 58 -14.96 -6.98 5.10
CA SER A 58 -15.60 -8.30 5.19
C SER A 58 -15.38 -8.95 6.56
N TYR A 59 -14.19 -8.81 7.15
CA TYR A 59 -13.92 -9.27 8.50
C TYR A 59 -14.90 -8.65 9.52
N CYS A 60 -15.16 -7.34 9.40
CA CYS A 60 -16.13 -6.67 10.27
C CYS A 60 -17.56 -7.18 10.08
N VAL A 61 -17.97 -7.46 8.83
CA VAL A 61 -19.28 -8.02 8.48
C VAL A 61 -19.49 -9.38 9.16
N PHE A 62 -18.52 -10.30 9.05
CA PHE A 62 -18.70 -11.68 9.53
C PHE A 62 -18.59 -11.82 11.04
N PHE A 63 -17.70 -11.06 11.68
CA PHE A 63 -17.41 -11.24 13.11
C PHE A 63 -18.13 -10.24 14.02
N GLY A 64 -18.92 -9.31 13.44
CA GLY A 64 -19.94 -8.51 14.12
C GLY A 64 -19.42 -7.42 15.07
N LYS A 65 -18.28 -7.62 15.74
CA LYS A 65 -17.52 -6.62 16.49
C LYS A 65 -16.04 -6.97 16.44
N ILE A 66 -15.23 -6.00 16.05
CA ILE A 66 -13.78 -6.12 16.03
C ILE A 66 -13.29 -6.30 17.48
N LYS A 67 -12.68 -7.44 17.83
CA LYS A 67 -11.63 -7.42 18.85
C LYS A 67 -10.46 -6.65 18.23
N GLN A 68 -10.34 -5.37 18.58
CA GLN A 68 -9.35 -4.42 18.03
C GLN A 68 -7.95 -5.00 17.84
N PRO A 69 -7.39 -5.80 18.77
CA PRO A 69 -6.07 -6.37 18.55
C PRO A 69 -6.02 -7.44 17.45
N THR A 70 -7.01 -8.34 17.37
CA THR A 70 -6.97 -9.47 16.42
C THR A 70 -7.03 -9.01 14.97
N MET A 71 -7.91 -8.05 14.66
CA MET A 71 -8.02 -7.51 13.31
C MET A 71 -6.74 -6.77 12.90
N VAL A 72 -6.17 -5.96 13.80
CA VAL A 72 -4.94 -5.22 13.52
C VAL A 72 -3.78 -6.18 13.28
N VAL A 73 -3.63 -7.22 14.11
CA VAL A 73 -2.60 -8.26 13.91
C VAL A 73 -2.78 -8.96 12.56
N LEU A 74 -4.01 -9.30 12.17
CA LEU A 74 -4.28 -9.91 10.87
C LEU A 74 -3.95 -8.98 9.70
N ILE A 75 -4.30 -7.69 9.79
CA ILE A 75 -3.98 -6.69 8.76
C ILE A 75 -2.46 -6.57 8.59
N VAL A 76 -1.72 -6.48 9.69
CA VAL A 76 -0.25 -6.39 9.66
C VAL A 76 0.35 -7.67 9.07
N PHE A 77 -0.12 -8.84 9.50
CA PHE A 77 0.34 -10.14 8.97
C PHE A 77 0.07 -10.27 7.46
N LEU A 78 -1.11 -9.85 7.00
CA LEU A 78 -1.46 -9.88 5.59
C LEU A 78 -0.67 -8.86 4.77
N ALA A 79 -0.47 -7.64 5.28
CA ALA A 79 0.36 -6.63 4.62
C ALA A 79 1.79 -7.15 4.39
N LEU A 80 2.39 -7.75 5.42
CA LEU A 80 3.70 -8.41 5.29
C LEU A 80 3.68 -9.57 4.30
N THR A 81 2.65 -10.42 4.35
CA THR A 81 2.54 -11.59 3.46
C THR A 81 2.41 -11.16 2.00
N ILE A 82 1.59 -10.16 1.73
CA ILE A 82 1.38 -9.59 0.39
C ILE A 82 2.68 -9.02 -0.15
N GLU A 83 3.35 -8.18 0.63
CA GLU A 83 4.61 -7.55 0.22
C GLU A 83 5.69 -8.60 -0.10
N ASN A 84 5.81 -9.62 0.76
CA ASN A 84 6.70 -10.74 0.52
C ASN A 84 6.32 -11.48 -0.77
N LEU A 85 5.04 -11.76 -1.01
CA LEU A 85 4.61 -12.46 -2.23
C LEU A 85 4.88 -11.63 -3.49
N GLN A 86 4.61 -10.32 -3.47
CA GLN A 86 4.91 -9.42 -4.59
C GLN A 86 6.42 -9.42 -4.90
N TYR A 87 7.24 -9.43 -3.87
CA TYR A 87 8.69 -9.56 -3.98
C TYR A 87 9.11 -10.91 -4.58
N TRP A 88 8.69 -12.03 -4.01
CA TRP A 88 9.04 -13.38 -4.47
C TRP A 88 8.58 -13.67 -5.90
N LEU A 89 7.42 -13.14 -6.29
CA LEU A 89 6.85 -13.30 -7.63
C LEU A 89 7.39 -12.30 -8.64
N HIS A 90 8.31 -11.40 -8.25
CA HIS A 90 8.84 -10.32 -9.09
C HIS A 90 7.73 -9.44 -9.70
N ILE A 91 6.61 -9.31 -8.99
CA ILE A 91 5.49 -8.45 -9.38
C ILE A 91 5.76 -7.01 -8.94
N GLY A 92 6.44 -6.83 -7.81
CA GLY A 92 6.77 -5.53 -7.24
C GLY A 92 8.06 -5.56 -6.41
N THR A 93 8.43 -4.41 -5.87
CA THR A 93 9.56 -4.24 -4.95
C THR A 93 9.09 -4.41 -3.51
N PHE A 94 9.94 -4.92 -2.61
CA PHE A 94 9.62 -4.92 -1.19
C PHE A 94 9.82 -3.51 -0.61
N ASP A 95 8.75 -2.75 -0.37
CA ASP A 95 8.81 -1.39 0.18
C ASP A 95 8.04 -1.29 1.51
N ILE A 96 8.70 -0.79 2.56
CA ILE A 96 8.06 -0.55 3.86
C ILE A 96 6.89 0.43 3.74
N ASP A 97 6.93 1.36 2.79
CA ASP A 97 5.83 2.31 2.56
C ASP A 97 4.58 1.59 2.05
N ASP A 98 4.73 0.49 1.31
CA ASP A 98 3.63 -0.30 0.78
C ASP A 98 2.97 -1.15 1.86
N ILE A 99 3.75 -1.69 2.80
CA ILE A 99 3.23 -2.28 4.04
C ILE A 99 2.42 -1.25 4.84
N ILE A 100 2.95 -0.03 5.01
CA ILE A 100 2.25 1.06 5.72
C ILE A 100 0.93 1.40 5.01
N LEU A 101 0.93 1.51 3.68
CA LEU A 101 -0.27 1.80 2.89
C LEU A 101 -1.32 0.69 2.99
N ASN A 102 -0.89 -0.57 2.91
CA ASN A 102 -1.75 -1.74 3.10
C ASN A 102 -2.42 -1.70 4.48
N ILE A 103 -1.67 -1.42 5.54
CA ILE A 103 -2.21 -1.30 6.91
C ILE A 103 -3.19 -0.12 6.99
N ALA A 104 -2.82 1.06 6.48
CA ALA A 104 -3.68 2.24 6.47
C ALA A 104 -4.99 1.97 5.73
N GLY A 105 -4.90 1.27 4.60
CA GLY A 105 -6.02 0.76 3.82
C GLY A 105 -6.95 -0.13 4.61
N GLY A 106 -6.43 -1.21 5.20
CA GLY A 106 -7.21 -2.11 6.03
C GLY A 106 -7.93 -1.41 7.18
N LEU A 107 -7.23 -0.50 7.88
CA LEU A 107 -7.84 0.30 8.94
C LEU A 107 -8.94 1.23 8.41
N PHE A 108 -8.73 1.84 7.25
CA PHE A 108 -9.73 2.68 6.60
C PHE A 108 -10.97 1.87 6.19
N GLY A 109 -10.80 0.67 5.64
CA GLY A 109 -11.92 -0.24 5.31
C GLY A 109 -12.76 -0.60 6.55
N ALA A 110 -12.11 -0.94 7.66
CA ALA A 110 -12.78 -1.19 8.93
C ALA A 110 -13.50 0.06 9.47
N PHE A 111 -12.87 1.23 9.34
CA PHE A 111 -13.47 2.51 9.73
C PHE A 111 -14.74 2.82 8.92
N LEU A 112 -14.72 2.62 7.60
CA LEU A 112 -15.88 2.85 6.75
C LEU A 112 -17.05 1.93 7.15
N PHE A 113 -16.78 0.64 7.44
CA PHE A 113 -17.80 -0.29 7.91
C PHE A 113 -18.49 0.23 9.17
N TYR A 114 -17.69 0.68 10.14
CA TYR A 114 -18.19 1.23 11.39
C TYR A 114 -19.00 2.52 11.16
N ARG A 115 -18.52 3.42 10.30
CA ARG A 115 -19.24 4.65 9.96
C ARG A 115 -20.63 4.35 9.36
N MET A 116 -20.73 3.29 8.57
CA MET A 116 -21.99 2.87 7.97
C MET A 116 -22.92 2.17 8.98
N HIS A 117 -22.39 1.34 9.89
CA HIS A 117 -23.20 0.56 10.83
C HIS A 117 -23.48 1.25 12.18
N LYS A 118 -22.79 2.35 12.51
CA LYS A 118 -23.08 3.20 13.69
C LYS A 118 -24.21 4.22 13.44
N ARG A 119 -24.85 4.20 12.27
CA ARG A 119 -26.00 5.08 11.93
C ARG A 119 -27.37 4.43 12.17
N ASN A 120 -27.41 3.23 12.77
CA ASN A 120 -28.61 2.61 13.32
C ASN A 120 -28.54 2.63 14.84
#